data_AF-A0A2W2E174-F1
#
_entry.id   AF-A0A2W2E174-F1
#
_cell.length_a   1.000
_cell.length_b   1.000
_cell.length_c   1.000
_cell.angle_alpha   90.00
_cell.angle_beta   90.00
_cell.angle_gamma   90.00
#
_symmetry.space_group_name_H-M   'P 1'
#
loop_
_entity.id
_entity.type
_entity.pdbx_description
1 polymer ?
#
loop_
_entity_poly.entity_id
_entity_poly.type
_entity_poly.pdbx_seq_one_letter_code
_entity_poly.pdbx_strand_id
1 'polypeptide(L)'
;MEKALRQDIAPWARRGGLLLRQARRAASLNQKVLASVSGTSRTTLSAYEHGRKSPTLETAGRILDAAGFRLALEAKVECATLETRDGRAFHVPSRLRRLPVAVALGVARIGGRSYDLADRDRRRAAYTALLCEGGPEELLAHVDGVLLVELWDELALPEEIRAAWRPLVEEARDEAGVMNR
;
A
#
# COMPACT_ATOMS: atom_id res chain seq x y z
N MET A 1 -22.73 -12.80 -0.40
CA MET A 1 -21.78 -11.72 -0.72
C MET A 1 -21.79 -10.62 0.34
N GLU A 2 -22.94 -10.03 0.70
CA GLU A 2 -23.06 -8.95 1.70
C GLU A 2 -22.59 -9.35 3.13
N LYS A 3 -22.81 -10.62 3.51
CA LYS A 3 -22.43 -11.17 4.83
C LYS A 3 -20.91 -11.35 5.00
N ALA A 4 -20.19 -11.61 3.91
CA ALA A 4 -18.72 -11.71 3.88
C ALA A 4 -18.08 -10.31 3.91
N LEU A 5 -18.66 -9.34 3.19
CA LEU A 5 -18.27 -7.94 3.28
C LEU A 5 -18.41 -7.37 4.71
N ARG A 6 -19.44 -7.78 5.45
CA ARG A 6 -19.65 -7.34 6.85
C ARG A 6 -18.64 -7.93 7.84
N GLN A 7 -18.02 -9.08 7.54
CA GLN A 7 -17.09 -9.75 8.46
C GLN A 7 -15.68 -9.15 8.42
N ASP A 8 -15.28 -8.49 7.32
CA ASP A 8 -13.97 -7.83 7.19
C ASP A 8 -13.92 -6.36 7.63
N ILE A 9 -15.07 -5.79 8.03
CA ILE A 9 -15.14 -4.45 8.65
C ILE A 9 -14.75 -4.61 10.12
N ALA A 10 -13.46 -4.87 10.39
CA ALA A 10 -12.97 -4.80 11.76
C ALA A 10 -13.26 -3.41 12.33
N PRO A 11 -13.51 -3.28 13.65
CA PRO A 11 -14.04 -2.05 14.22
C PRO A 11 -13.08 -0.88 13.98
N TRP A 12 -13.47 -0.03 13.04
CA TRP A 12 -12.74 1.14 12.57
C TRP A 12 -12.33 2.07 13.72
N ALA A 13 -13.08 2.08 14.83
CA ALA A 13 -12.76 2.83 16.04
C ALA A 13 -11.39 2.44 16.64
N ARG A 14 -11.06 1.14 16.68
CA ARG A 14 -9.74 0.66 17.16
C ARG A 14 -8.63 0.99 16.18
N ARG A 15 -8.88 0.83 14.87
CA ARG A 15 -7.90 1.15 13.81
C ARG A 15 -7.63 2.66 13.73
N GLY A 16 -8.66 3.50 13.85
CA GLY A 16 -8.55 4.97 13.83
C GLY A 16 -7.76 5.53 15.00
N GLY A 17 -7.97 5.02 16.21
CA GLY A 17 -7.17 5.41 17.39
C GLY A 17 -5.69 5.08 17.25
N LEU A 18 -5.37 3.94 16.62
CA LEU A 18 -3.99 3.55 16.35
C LEU A 18 -3.31 4.50 15.34
N LEU A 19 -4.02 4.95 14.30
CA LEU A 19 -3.49 5.91 13.32
C LEU A 19 -3.12 7.26 13.98
N LEU A 20 -3.99 7.80 14.83
CA LEU A 20 -3.70 9.06 15.53
C LEU A 20 -2.48 8.92 16.46
N ARG A 21 -2.38 7.79 17.17
CA ARG A 21 -1.24 7.49 18.05
C ARG A 21 0.06 7.32 17.25
N GLN A 22 0.01 6.68 16.09
CA GLN A 22 1.15 6.49 15.20
C GLN A 22 1.63 7.84 14.65
N ALA A 23 0.73 8.65 14.10
CA ALA A 23 1.04 10.00 13.60
C ALA A 23 1.70 10.85 14.68
N ARG A 24 1.13 10.85 15.90
CA ARG A 24 1.71 11.58 17.04
C ARG A 24 3.13 11.14 17.37
N ARG A 25 3.39 9.83 17.36
CA ARG A 25 4.71 9.25 17.67
C ARG A 25 5.73 9.57 16.58
N ALA A 26 5.34 9.49 15.32
CA ALA A 26 6.19 9.85 14.19
C ALA A 26 6.56 11.35 14.24
N ALA A 27 5.64 12.20 14.67
CA ALA A 27 5.89 13.62 14.93
C ALA A 27 6.65 13.91 16.24
N SER A 28 7.01 12.88 17.02
CA SER A 28 7.66 13.00 18.34
C SER A 28 6.90 13.88 19.35
N LEU A 29 5.57 13.98 19.21
CA LEU A 29 4.73 14.80 20.09
C LEU A 29 4.19 13.98 21.28
N ASN A 30 4.05 14.63 22.43
CA ASN A 30 3.24 14.07 23.53
C ASN A 30 1.75 14.44 23.35
N GLN A 31 0.85 13.75 24.07
CA GLN A 31 -0.60 13.97 23.94
C GLN A 31 -1.03 15.40 24.30
N LYS A 32 -0.36 16.06 25.26
CA LYS A 32 -0.72 17.42 25.67
C LYS A 32 -0.43 18.41 24.54
N VAL A 33 0.75 18.28 23.91
CA VAL A 33 1.16 19.14 22.81
C VAL A 33 0.25 18.94 21.60
N LEU A 34 0.06 17.70 21.14
CA LEU A 34 -0.79 17.43 19.98
C LEU A 34 -2.23 17.90 20.22
N ALA A 35 -2.78 17.66 21.41
CA ALA A 35 -4.14 18.10 21.72
C ALA A 35 -4.28 19.63 21.64
N SER A 36 -3.29 20.36 22.17
CA SER A 36 -3.26 21.83 22.11
C SER A 36 -3.25 22.33 20.67
N VAL A 37 -2.37 21.82 19.81
CA VAL A 37 -2.24 22.30 18.42
C VAL A 37 -3.41 21.84 17.54
N SER A 38 -4.03 20.70 17.85
CA SER A 38 -5.18 20.18 17.09
C SER A 38 -6.54 20.65 17.62
N GLY A 39 -6.58 21.60 18.56
CA GLY A 39 -7.83 22.14 19.12
C GLY A 39 -8.71 21.09 19.81
N THR A 40 -8.11 20.14 20.53
CA THR A 40 -8.83 19.14 21.35
C THR A 40 -8.28 19.09 22.78
N SER A 41 -8.96 18.39 23.68
CA SER A 41 -8.43 18.19 25.03
C SER A 41 -7.50 16.97 25.09
N ARG A 42 -6.49 16.99 25.97
CA ARG A 42 -5.62 15.82 26.22
C ARG A 42 -6.44 14.57 26.55
N THR A 43 -7.48 14.72 27.36
CA THR A 43 -8.37 13.62 27.76
C THR A 43 -9.15 13.07 26.57
N THR A 44 -9.65 13.95 25.69
CA THR A 44 -10.34 13.58 24.46
C THR A 44 -9.40 12.86 23.49
N LEU A 45 -8.20 13.39 23.26
CA LEU A 45 -7.19 12.75 22.43
C LEU A 45 -6.80 11.37 22.97
N SER A 46 -6.61 11.24 24.29
CA SER A 46 -6.34 9.94 24.90
C SER A 46 -7.49 8.96 24.71
N ALA A 47 -8.75 9.40 24.83
CA ALA A 47 -9.91 8.55 24.58
C ALA A 47 -9.98 8.07 23.12
N TYR A 48 -9.59 8.92 22.15
CA TYR A 48 -9.45 8.52 20.75
C TYR A 48 -8.32 7.50 20.54
N GLU A 49 -7.12 7.76 21.05
CA GLU A 49 -5.95 6.87 20.87
C GLU A 49 -6.17 5.46 21.46
N HIS A 50 -7.01 5.35 22.49
CA HIS A 50 -7.37 4.06 23.10
C HIS A 50 -8.66 3.45 22.53
N GLY A 51 -9.27 4.06 21.51
CA GLY A 51 -10.50 3.57 20.88
C GLY A 51 -11.74 3.63 21.78
N ARG A 52 -11.71 4.41 22.88
CA ARG A 52 -12.87 4.60 23.77
C ARG A 52 -13.89 5.58 23.18
N LYS A 53 -13.44 6.47 22.30
CA LYS A 53 -14.27 7.35 21.47
C LYS A 53 -13.78 7.28 20.04
N SER A 54 -14.67 7.53 19.09
CA SER A 54 -14.30 7.74 17.69
C SER A 54 -14.32 9.23 17.36
N PRO A 55 -13.26 9.78 16.76
CA PRO A 55 -13.30 11.13 16.21
C PRO A 55 -14.20 11.19 14.98
N THR A 56 -14.79 12.37 14.69
CA THR A 56 -15.37 12.65 13.37
C THR A 56 -14.26 12.69 12.32
N LEU A 57 -14.59 12.55 11.03
CA LEU A 57 -13.62 12.66 9.94
C LEU A 57 -12.87 13.99 9.98
N GLU A 58 -13.59 15.09 10.23
CA GLU A 58 -13.03 16.43 10.41
C GLU A 58 -12.04 16.49 11.58
N THR A 59 -12.42 15.93 12.74
CA THR A 59 -11.55 15.91 13.93
C THR A 59 -10.29 15.08 13.67
N ALA A 60 -10.43 13.91 13.04
CA ALA A 60 -9.31 13.06 12.69
C ALA A 60 -8.37 13.75 11.69
N GLY A 61 -8.94 14.37 10.64
CA GLY A 61 -8.20 15.15 9.65
C GLY A 61 -7.38 16.27 10.31
N ARG A 62 -8.00 17.06 11.19
CA ARG A 62 -7.30 18.14 11.92
C ARG A 62 -6.19 17.63 12.85
N ILE A 63 -6.41 16.52 13.55
CA ILE A 63 -5.37 15.92 14.42
C ILE A 63 -4.19 15.42 13.59
N LEU A 64 -4.46 14.74 12.46
CA LEU A 64 -3.43 14.26 11.56
C LEU A 64 -2.65 15.42 10.94
N ASP A 65 -3.34 16.47 10.50
CA ASP A 65 -2.73 17.66 9.89
C ASP A 65 -1.78 18.36 10.87
N ALA A 66 -2.21 18.53 12.12
CA ALA A 66 -1.39 19.09 13.20
C ALA A 66 -0.17 18.20 13.56
N ALA A 67 -0.21 16.91 13.23
CA ALA A 67 0.92 15.99 13.36
C ALA A 67 1.78 15.89 12.08
N GLY A 68 1.49 16.68 11.04
CA GLY A 68 2.21 16.66 9.76
C GLY A 68 1.77 15.57 8.78
N PHE A 69 0.58 15.01 8.97
CA PHE A 69 0.00 13.97 8.11
C PHE A 69 -1.27 14.46 7.41
N ARG A 70 -1.52 13.99 6.19
CA ARG A 70 -2.80 14.21 5.51
C ARG A 70 -3.67 12.97 5.61
N LEU A 71 -4.97 13.17 5.86
CA LEU A 71 -5.96 12.11 5.74
C LEU A 71 -6.35 11.97 4.27
N ALA A 72 -5.97 10.85 3.65
CA ALA A 72 -6.25 10.57 2.25
C ALA A 72 -7.06 9.28 2.10
N LEU A 73 -7.83 9.21 1.02
CA LEU A 73 -8.44 7.97 0.55
C LEU A 73 -7.39 7.20 -0.26
N GLU A 74 -7.15 5.94 0.10
CA GLU A 74 -6.30 5.04 -0.68
C GLU A 74 -7.15 3.87 -1.17
N ALA A 75 -7.00 3.50 -2.44
CA ALA A 75 -7.66 2.33 -2.98
C ALA A 75 -7.10 1.06 -2.32
N LYS A 76 -8.01 0.18 -1.86
CA LYS A 76 -7.62 -1.16 -1.42
C LYS A 76 -7.11 -1.93 -2.63
N VAL A 77 -5.95 -2.58 -2.48
CA VAL A 77 -5.40 -3.49 -3.49
C VAL A 77 -5.64 -4.92 -3.05
N GLU A 78 -6.43 -5.61 -3.84
CA GLU A 78 -6.67 -7.05 -3.74
C GLU A 78 -5.80 -7.77 -4.77
N CYS A 79 -5.28 -8.94 -4.43
CA CYS A 79 -4.52 -9.78 -5.36
C CYS A 79 -5.34 -11.01 -5.73
N ALA A 80 -5.56 -11.20 -7.02
CA ALA A 80 -6.10 -12.44 -7.55
C ALA A 80 -4.99 -13.49 -7.62
N THR A 81 -5.30 -14.73 -7.25
CA THR A 81 -4.43 -15.89 -7.48
C THR A 81 -4.89 -16.59 -8.75
N LEU A 82 -3.96 -16.79 -9.66
CA LEU A 82 -4.16 -17.48 -10.93
C LEU A 82 -3.19 -18.66 -11.00
N GLU A 83 -3.49 -19.62 -11.86
CA GLU A 83 -2.63 -20.77 -12.10
C GLU A 83 -2.30 -20.86 -13.59
N THR A 84 -1.03 -21.12 -13.89
CA THR A 84 -0.58 -21.47 -15.24
C THR A 84 -1.06 -22.88 -15.60
N ARG A 85 -0.97 -23.24 -16.89
CA ARG A 85 -1.39 -24.58 -17.36
C ARG A 85 -0.59 -25.72 -16.72
N ASP A 86 0.64 -25.46 -16.31
CA ASP A 86 1.50 -26.42 -15.60
C ASP A 86 1.29 -26.42 -14.07
N GLY A 87 0.26 -25.71 -13.58
CA GLY A 87 -0.18 -25.74 -12.18
C GLY A 87 0.62 -24.83 -11.24
N ARG A 88 1.44 -23.91 -11.76
CA ARG A 88 2.15 -22.93 -10.95
C ARG A 88 1.26 -21.73 -10.64
N ALA A 89 1.12 -21.43 -9.36
CA ALA A 89 0.36 -20.27 -8.92
C ALA A 89 1.16 -18.98 -9.14
N PHE A 90 0.48 -17.91 -9.58
CA PHE A 90 0.99 -16.56 -9.65
C PHE A 90 -0.10 -15.56 -9.27
N HIS A 91 0.28 -14.31 -9.03
CA HIS A 91 -0.64 -13.30 -8.50
C HIS A 91 -0.67 -12.05 -9.36
N VAL A 92 -1.86 -11.46 -9.49
CA VAL A 92 -2.07 -10.18 -10.18
C VAL A 92 -2.80 -9.23 -9.22
N PRO A 93 -2.23 -8.06 -8.87
CA PRO A 93 -2.94 -7.08 -8.08
C PRO A 93 -4.03 -6.42 -8.91
N SER A 94 -5.08 -5.97 -8.24
CA SER A 94 -6.17 -5.21 -8.86
C SER A 94 -5.75 -3.83 -9.35
N ARG A 95 -4.64 -3.28 -8.83
CA ARG A 95 -4.07 -1.97 -9.20
C ARG A 95 -2.57 -1.93 -8.95
N LEU A 96 -1.82 -1.18 -9.76
CA LEU A 96 -0.41 -0.90 -9.51
C LEU A 96 -0.27 0.20 -8.45
N ARG A 97 0.60 -0.02 -7.46
CA ARG A 97 0.86 0.97 -6.40
C ARG A 97 2.17 1.70 -6.61
N ARG A 98 2.21 2.96 -6.18
CA ARG A 98 3.47 3.66 -5.95
C ARG A 98 4.00 3.32 -4.57
N LEU A 99 5.27 2.92 -4.50
CA LEU A 99 5.96 2.65 -3.26
C LEU A 99 6.80 3.87 -2.85
N PRO A 100 7.07 4.06 -1.55
CA PRO A 100 8.07 5.03 -1.11
C PRO A 100 9.42 4.75 -1.81
N VAL A 101 10.13 5.80 -2.21
CA VAL A 101 11.39 5.68 -2.98
C VAL A 101 12.40 4.73 -2.32
N ALA A 102 12.55 4.82 -0.99
CA ALA A 102 13.46 3.97 -0.23
C ALA A 102 13.09 2.46 -0.27
N VAL A 103 11.82 2.15 -0.52
CA VAL A 103 11.35 0.76 -0.70
C VAL A 103 11.49 0.36 -2.17
N ALA A 104 11.03 1.21 -3.09
CA ALA A 104 11.06 0.96 -4.54
C ALA A 104 12.47 0.75 -5.11
N LEU A 105 13.46 1.45 -4.55
CA LEU A 105 14.88 1.40 -4.94
C LEU A 105 15.77 0.86 -3.80
N GLY A 106 15.16 0.21 -2.80
CA GLY A 106 15.88 -0.39 -1.67
C GLY A 106 16.38 -1.80 -1.95
N VAL A 107 16.70 -2.53 -0.88
CA VAL A 107 17.06 -3.95 -0.97
C VAL A 107 15.81 -4.81 -0.72
N ALA A 108 15.37 -5.55 -1.73
CA ALA A 108 14.30 -6.54 -1.60
C ALA A 108 14.85 -7.90 -1.20
N ARG A 109 14.10 -8.62 -0.37
CA ARG A 109 14.41 -10.02 0.00
C ARG A 109 13.32 -10.92 -0.52
N ILE A 110 13.63 -11.72 -1.53
CA ILE A 110 12.66 -12.55 -2.26
C ILE A 110 13.20 -13.98 -2.24
N GLY A 111 12.44 -14.92 -1.68
CA GLY A 111 12.86 -16.33 -1.59
C GLY A 111 14.23 -16.52 -0.92
N GLY A 112 14.57 -15.69 0.07
CA GLY A 112 15.86 -15.72 0.77
C GLY A 112 17.04 -15.05 0.03
N ARG A 113 16.86 -14.61 -1.22
CA ARG A 113 17.86 -13.86 -2.00
C ARG A 113 17.65 -12.37 -1.83
N SER A 114 18.74 -11.61 -1.79
CA SER A 114 18.70 -10.14 -1.70
C SER A 114 18.96 -9.52 -3.06
N TYR A 115 18.11 -8.57 -3.45
CA TYR A 115 18.23 -7.83 -4.70
C TYR A 115 18.31 -6.35 -4.36
N ASP A 116 19.34 -5.68 -4.89
CA ASP A 116 19.39 -4.22 -4.88
C ASP A 116 18.50 -3.69 -6.02
N LEU A 117 17.37 -3.06 -5.69
CA LEU A 117 16.41 -2.58 -6.68
C LEU A 117 16.82 -1.24 -7.31
N ALA A 118 17.85 -0.58 -6.79
CA ALA A 118 18.43 0.60 -7.44
C ALA A 118 19.19 0.22 -8.71
N ASP A 119 19.81 -0.97 -8.73
CA ASP A 119 20.39 -1.57 -9.93
C ASP A 119 19.27 -2.09 -10.84
N ARG A 120 19.22 -1.57 -12.07
CA ARG A 120 18.12 -1.84 -13.00
C ARG A 120 18.04 -3.31 -13.43
N ASP A 121 19.17 -3.98 -13.63
CA ASP A 121 19.19 -5.37 -14.06
C ASP A 121 18.85 -6.30 -12.89
N ARG A 122 19.31 -5.98 -11.69
CA ARG A 122 18.87 -6.66 -10.46
C ARG A 122 17.39 -6.45 -10.19
N ARG A 123 16.86 -5.24 -10.40
CA ARG A 123 15.42 -4.94 -10.30
C ARG A 123 14.62 -5.74 -11.30
N ARG A 124 15.06 -5.82 -12.56
CA ARG A 124 14.44 -6.63 -13.60
C ARG A 124 14.35 -8.10 -13.18
N ALA A 125 15.46 -8.69 -12.72
CA ALA A 125 15.48 -10.07 -12.24
C ALA A 125 14.56 -10.28 -11.03
N ALA A 126 14.57 -9.33 -10.07
CA ALA A 126 13.69 -9.36 -8.90
C ALA A 126 12.21 -9.30 -9.30
N TYR A 127 11.84 -8.42 -10.22
CA TYR A 127 10.46 -8.27 -10.69
C TYR A 127 10.01 -9.50 -11.47
N THR A 128 10.85 -10.07 -12.35
CA THR A 128 10.54 -11.34 -13.00
C THR A 128 10.28 -12.44 -11.97
N ALA A 129 11.13 -12.58 -10.95
CA ALA A 129 10.93 -13.57 -9.89
C ALA A 129 9.62 -13.34 -9.11
N LEU A 130 9.33 -12.09 -8.73
CA LEU A 130 8.11 -11.73 -7.99
C LEU A 130 6.84 -11.99 -8.80
N LEU A 131 6.83 -11.64 -10.09
CA LEU A 131 5.66 -11.82 -10.94
C LEU A 131 5.38 -13.30 -11.25
N CYS A 132 6.44 -14.11 -11.32
CA CYS A 132 6.32 -15.53 -11.63
C CYS A 132 6.04 -16.40 -10.39
N GLU A 133 6.66 -16.10 -9.25
CA GLU A 133 6.74 -17.00 -8.10
C GLU A 133 6.51 -16.31 -6.75
N GLY A 134 6.50 -14.97 -6.71
CA GLY A 134 6.39 -14.22 -5.47
C GLY A 134 4.98 -14.26 -4.87
N GLY A 135 4.88 -14.33 -3.54
CA GLY A 135 3.59 -14.26 -2.86
C GLY A 135 2.96 -12.86 -2.92
N PRO A 136 1.64 -12.73 -2.64
CA PRO A 136 0.94 -11.44 -2.68
C PRO A 136 1.58 -10.36 -1.81
N GLU A 137 2.06 -10.73 -0.61
CA GLU A 137 2.67 -9.78 0.32
C GLU A 137 4.03 -9.27 -0.18
N GLU A 138 4.90 -10.17 -0.67
CA GLU A 138 6.21 -9.81 -1.24
C GLU A 138 6.03 -8.94 -2.48
N LEU A 139 5.08 -9.30 -3.35
CA LEU A 139 4.75 -8.56 -4.55
C LEU A 139 4.32 -7.13 -4.21
N LEU A 140 3.38 -6.98 -3.28
CA LEU A 140 2.88 -5.67 -2.86
C LEU A 140 3.90 -4.85 -2.06
N ALA A 141 4.90 -5.50 -1.45
CA ALA A 141 5.95 -4.83 -0.70
C ALA A 141 7.08 -4.30 -1.60
N HIS A 142 7.29 -4.88 -2.79
CA HIS A 142 8.49 -4.63 -3.59
C HIS A 142 8.24 -4.19 -5.03
N VAL A 143 7.07 -4.45 -5.62
CA VAL A 143 6.78 -4.03 -7.01
C VAL A 143 6.18 -2.62 -7.01
N ASP A 144 6.98 -1.62 -7.38
CA ASP A 144 6.49 -0.27 -7.72
C ASP A 144 5.94 -0.25 -9.14
N GLY A 145 4.74 0.30 -9.28
CA GLY A 145 4.00 0.37 -10.54
C GLY A 145 4.71 1.11 -11.67
N VAL A 146 5.35 2.25 -11.38
CA VAL A 146 6.05 3.02 -12.41
C VAL A 146 7.31 2.31 -12.86
N LEU A 147 8.07 1.75 -11.93
CA LEU A 147 9.26 0.97 -12.26
C LEU A 147 8.91 -0.34 -12.99
N LEU A 148 7.75 -0.94 -12.70
CA LEU A 148 7.27 -2.11 -13.42
C LEU A 148 6.91 -1.75 -14.86
N VAL A 149 6.12 -0.68 -15.04
CA VAL A 149 5.69 -0.20 -16.35
C VAL A 149 6.89 0.19 -17.23
N GLU A 150 7.93 0.78 -16.63
CA GLU A 150 9.19 1.12 -17.28
C GLU A 150 9.96 -0.13 -17.75
N LEU A 151 10.02 -1.17 -16.93
CA LEU A 151 10.70 -2.43 -17.27
C LEU A 151 9.85 -3.40 -18.09
N TRP A 152 8.56 -3.14 -18.27
CA TRP A 152 7.57 -4.12 -18.68
C TRP A 152 7.94 -4.86 -19.97
N ASP A 153 8.31 -4.13 -21.01
CA ASP A 153 8.61 -4.71 -22.33
C ASP A 153 9.90 -5.55 -22.32
N GLU A 154 10.69 -5.37 -21.26
CA GLU A 154 12.02 -5.89 -21.03
C GLU A 154 12.07 -7.07 -20.04
N LEU A 155 10.93 -7.40 -19.40
CA LEU A 155 10.79 -8.55 -18.50
C LEU A 155 10.58 -9.85 -19.29
N ALA A 156 11.47 -10.82 -19.13
CA ALA A 156 11.26 -12.16 -19.66
C ALA A 156 10.22 -12.90 -18.80
N LEU A 157 8.95 -12.84 -19.21
CA LEU A 157 7.83 -13.48 -18.52
C LEU A 157 7.23 -14.59 -19.39
N PRO A 158 6.74 -15.70 -18.80
CA PRO A 158 5.88 -16.64 -19.50
C PRO A 158 4.66 -15.94 -20.11
N GLU A 159 4.22 -16.36 -21.30
CA GLU A 159 3.14 -15.67 -22.03
C GLU A 159 1.84 -15.59 -21.23
N GLU A 160 1.51 -16.62 -20.46
CA GLU A 160 0.31 -16.66 -19.62
C GLU A 160 0.33 -15.57 -18.54
N ILE A 161 1.48 -15.37 -17.89
CA ILE A 161 1.67 -14.34 -16.86
C ILE A 161 1.70 -12.96 -17.51
N ARG A 162 2.40 -12.82 -18.64
CA ARG A 162 2.44 -11.58 -19.41
C ARG A 162 1.05 -11.15 -19.85
N ALA A 163 0.23 -12.07 -20.36
CA ALA A 163 -1.14 -11.81 -20.78
C ALA A 163 -2.06 -11.42 -19.61
N ALA A 164 -1.91 -12.05 -18.45
CA ALA A 164 -2.71 -11.74 -17.26
C ALA A 164 -2.41 -10.36 -16.66
N TRP A 165 -1.13 -9.94 -16.69
CA TRP A 165 -0.69 -8.63 -16.18
C TRP A 165 -0.86 -7.49 -17.18
N ARG A 166 -0.91 -7.79 -18.48
CA ARG A 166 -0.97 -6.80 -19.56
C ARG A 166 -2.10 -5.77 -19.40
N PRO A 167 -3.36 -6.14 -19.12
CA PRO A 167 -4.44 -5.17 -18.98
C PRO A 167 -4.16 -4.13 -17.90
N LEU A 168 -3.59 -4.58 -16.78
CA LEU A 168 -3.26 -3.70 -15.66
C LEU A 168 -2.11 -2.72 -15.99
N VAL A 169 -1.11 -3.20 -16.73
CA VAL A 169 0.02 -2.36 -17.15
C VAL A 169 -0.41 -1.36 -18.23
N GLU A 170 -1.27 -1.78 -19.16
CA GLU A 170 -1.84 -0.92 -20.20
C GLU A 170 -2.77 0.13 -19.59
N GLU A 171 -3.66 -0.25 -18.66
CA GLU A 171 -4.50 0.67 -17.89
C GLU A 171 -3.62 1.74 -17.20
N ALA A 172 -2.54 1.33 -16.54
CA ALA A 172 -1.64 2.26 -15.86
C ALA A 172 -0.87 3.20 -16.80
N ARG A 173 -0.59 2.78 -18.05
CA ARG A 173 0.01 3.65 -19.08
C ARG A 173 -0.99 4.69 -19.59
N ASP A 174 -2.26 4.29 -19.68
CA ASP A 174 -3.35 5.12 -20.21
C ASP A 174 -4.02 6.00 -19.13
N GLU A 175 -3.87 5.68 -17.83
CA GLU A 175 -4.42 6.43 -16.69
C GLU A 175 -3.81 7.83 -16.51
N ALA A 176 -2.93 8.26 -17.43
CA ALA A 176 -2.52 9.65 -17.61
C ALA A 176 -3.70 10.51 -18.11
N GLY A 177 -4.68 10.82 -17.24
CA GLY A 177 -5.64 11.90 -17.54
C GLY A 177 -6.96 12.00 -16.79
N VAL A 178 -7.29 11.13 -15.81
CA VAL A 178 -8.63 11.16 -15.16
C VAL A 178 -8.53 11.19 -13.63
N MET A 179 -7.84 12.20 -13.08
CA MET A 179 -8.10 12.66 -11.71
C MET A 179 -8.31 14.18 -11.64
N ASN A 180 -8.92 14.76 -12.66
CA ASN A 180 -9.53 16.09 -12.54
C ASN A 180 -10.71 16.21 -13.51
N ARG A 181 -11.87 15.68 -13.13
CA ARG A 181 -13.16 16.08 -13.70
C ARG A 181 -14.25 15.96 -12.65
#